data_AF-A0A5N5G474-F1
#
_entry.id   AF-A0A5N5G474-F1
#
_cell.length_a   1.000
_cell.length_b   1.000
_cell.length_c   1.000
_cell.angle_alpha   90.00
_cell.angle_beta   90.00
_cell.angle_gamma   90.00
#
_symmetry.space_group_name_H-M   'P 1'
#
loop_
_entity.id
_entity.type
_entity.pdbx_description
1 polymer ?
#
loop_
_entity_poly.entity_id
_entity_poly.type
_entity_poly.pdbx_seq_one_letter_code
_entity_poly.pdbx_strand_id
1 'polypeptide(L)'
;MAVWAVSSISRFPVPKAFQVHENKKPVWRIRCKKEGAEEMATGKNYNYYELLGVSADSNPKKIRQAYRKLQKKYHPDVAGQEGHEYTLKLNEAYKVLMRENLRKEYDASIGKVRVAGFRAGNTPSSSLGSSWNGPFRPQALFVDENACIGCRECVHHASSTFMFDDALGCARVKVQYGDDEQKIEVSVDSCPVNCIHWVAKEELPVLEFLSQPQPTEGYGIFGGGWERPANVFMAAKSYNKQQQRWQEEAENENNQRKPRATAEEETPAQAKAREDASRKINMEGFSRFWQWQNKPFWGKKGE
;
A
#
# COMPACT_ATOMS: atom_id res chain seq x y z
N MET A 1 10.63 -74.98 -17.17
CA MET A 1 10.19 -75.20 -18.57
C MET A 1 10.86 -74.12 -19.43
N ALA A 2 11.29 -74.46 -20.66
CA ALA A 2 11.87 -73.63 -21.73
C ALA A 2 12.11 -72.11 -21.45
N VAL A 3 13.32 -71.50 -21.54
CA VAL A 3 14.44 -71.61 -22.53
C VAL A 3 13.90 -71.33 -23.95
N TRP A 4 14.41 -70.43 -24.78
CA TRP A 4 15.72 -70.31 -25.47
C TRP A 4 16.11 -68.80 -25.55
N ALA A 5 17.35 -68.32 -25.50
CA ALA A 5 18.58 -68.66 -26.27
C ALA A 5 18.47 -68.26 -27.78
N VAL A 6 19.46 -67.70 -28.50
CA VAL A 6 20.80 -67.12 -28.22
C VAL A 6 21.30 -66.46 -29.53
N SER A 7 22.45 -65.74 -29.54
CA SER A 7 23.30 -65.43 -30.73
C SER A 7 22.86 -64.33 -31.73
N SER A 8 23.76 -63.68 -32.48
CA SER A 8 25.22 -63.50 -32.33
C SER A 8 25.81 -62.42 -33.26
N ILE A 9 26.74 -61.62 -32.71
CA ILE A 9 28.12 -61.36 -33.20
C ILE A 9 28.39 -61.15 -34.71
N SER A 10 28.97 -59.98 -35.06
CA SER A 10 30.25 -59.87 -35.81
C SER A 10 30.78 -58.41 -35.78
N ARG A 11 31.95 -58.15 -35.15
CA ARG A 11 33.30 -57.88 -35.73
C ARG A 11 33.43 -56.52 -36.48
N PHE A 12 34.17 -55.52 -35.97
CA PHE A 12 35.66 -55.31 -35.95
C PHE A 12 36.29 -55.15 -37.37
N PRO A 13 37.41 -54.42 -37.63
CA PRO A 13 38.36 -53.66 -36.75
C PRO A 13 38.83 -52.22 -37.25
N VAL A 14 39.33 -51.28 -36.40
CA VAL A 14 40.76 -50.80 -36.17
C VAL A 14 41.48 -50.17 -37.39
N PRO A 15 42.09 -48.93 -37.35
CA PRO A 15 43.42 -48.67 -36.74
C PRO A 15 43.71 -47.28 -36.08
N LYS A 16 45.00 -47.03 -35.78
CA LYS A 16 45.61 -46.21 -34.71
C LYS A 16 46.17 -44.82 -35.13
N ALA A 17 46.68 -44.10 -34.11
CA ALA A 17 47.59 -42.92 -34.13
C ALA A 17 46.88 -41.55 -34.32
N PHE A 18 47.38 -40.42 -33.80
CA PHE A 18 48.78 -40.03 -33.53
C PHE A 18 48.92 -39.01 -32.36
N GLN A 19 50.16 -38.62 -32.06
CA GLN A 19 50.69 -37.78 -30.96
C GLN A 19 50.79 -36.28 -31.38
N VAL A 20 51.09 -35.24 -30.56
CA VAL A 20 51.14 -34.94 -29.11
C VAL A 20 51.31 -33.39 -28.97
N HIS A 21 50.96 -32.78 -27.82
CA HIS A 21 51.16 -31.34 -27.49
C HIS A 21 50.30 -30.35 -28.34
N GLU A 22 50.08 -29.06 -27.98
CA GLU A 22 50.75 -28.18 -27.01
C GLU A 22 49.82 -27.10 -26.40
N ASN A 23 50.35 -26.30 -25.46
CA ASN A 23 49.67 -25.24 -24.71
C ASN A 23 49.06 -24.09 -25.55
N LYS A 24 47.92 -23.54 -25.08
CA LYS A 24 47.79 -22.11 -24.67
C LYS A 24 46.44 -21.82 -23.99
N LYS A 25 46.49 -21.15 -22.84
CA LYS A 25 45.28 -20.68 -22.11
C LYS A 25 44.68 -19.47 -22.84
N PRO A 26 43.38 -19.44 -23.19
CA PRO A 26 42.73 -18.19 -23.59
C PRO A 26 42.49 -17.32 -22.35
N VAL A 27 43.01 -16.09 -22.41
CA VAL A 27 42.79 -15.04 -21.41
C VAL A 27 41.34 -14.58 -21.45
N TRP A 28 40.59 -14.77 -20.37
CA TRP A 28 39.25 -14.23 -20.22
C TRP A 28 39.32 -12.73 -19.94
N ARG A 29 39.30 -11.93 -21.01
CA ARG A 29 39.14 -10.47 -20.93
C ARG A 29 37.73 -10.17 -20.41
N ILE A 30 37.61 -9.95 -19.10
CA ILE A 30 36.35 -9.54 -18.46
C ILE A 30 35.93 -8.19 -19.04
N ARG A 31 35.02 -8.23 -20.02
CA ARG A 31 34.36 -7.03 -20.53
C ARG A 31 33.20 -6.72 -19.58
N CYS A 32 33.44 -5.81 -18.65
CA CYS A 32 32.43 -5.31 -17.74
C CYS A 32 31.28 -4.64 -18.53
N LYS A 33 30.21 -5.39 -18.79
CA LYS A 33 28.90 -4.85 -19.11
C LYS A 33 28.24 -4.45 -17.79
N LYS A 34 27.69 -3.24 -17.74
CA LYS A 34 26.80 -2.83 -16.65
C LYS A 34 25.49 -3.59 -16.80
N GLU A 35 25.36 -4.68 -16.07
CA GLU A 35 24.05 -5.28 -15.79
C GLU A 35 23.51 -4.63 -14.52
N GLY A 36 22.23 -4.28 -14.54
CA GLY A 36 21.62 -3.42 -13.52
C GLY A 36 21.59 -4.11 -12.16
N ALA A 37 21.78 -3.33 -11.09
CA ALA A 37 21.50 -3.83 -9.76
C ALA A 37 20.01 -4.19 -9.67
N GLU A 38 19.72 -5.47 -9.39
CA GLU A 38 18.46 -5.87 -8.81
C GLU A 38 18.40 -5.23 -7.42
N GLU A 39 17.58 -4.18 -7.27
CA GLU A 39 17.41 -3.50 -6.00
C GLU A 39 15.94 -3.65 -5.54
N MET A 40 15.78 -4.12 -4.31
CA MET A 40 14.52 -4.65 -3.79
C MET A 40 13.49 -3.53 -3.57
N ALA A 41 12.66 -3.29 -4.58
CA ALA A 41 11.53 -2.36 -4.51
C ALA A 41 10.45 -2.88 -3.54
N THR A 42 10.67 -2.65 -2.24
CA THR A 42 9.63 -2.75 -1.22
C THR A 42 8.46 -1.83 -1.61
N GLY A 43 7.31 -2.43 -1.92
CA GLY A 43 6.13 -1.77 -2.48
C GLY A 43 5.38 -0.85 -1.52
N LYS A 44 6.06 0.15 -0.95
CA LYS A 44 5.46 1.27 -0.24
C LYS A 44 5.49 2.50 -1.14
N ASN A 45 4.36 2.80 -1.75
CA ASN A 45 4.13 4.09 -2.41
C ASN A 45 4.07 5.19 -1.34
N TYR A 46 5.23 5.76 -0.98
CA TYR A 46 5.30 6.85 -0.01
C TYR A 46 4.67 8.12 -0.59
N ASN A 47 3.76 8.72 0.18
CA ASN A 47 3.21 10.03 -0.14
C ASN A 47 4.30 11.11 0.00
N TYR A 48 4.47 11.97 -1.01
CA TYR A 48 5.48 13.03 -1.00
C TYR A 48 5.28 14.05 0.14
N TYR A 49 4.03 14.24 0.59
CA TYR A 49 3.72 15.07 1.76
C TYR A 49 4.24 14.44 3.06
N GLU A 50 4.07 13.12 3.22
CA GLU A 50 4.57 12.36 4.38
C GLU A 50 6.11 12.27 4.37
N LEU A 51 6.71 12.04 3.19
CA LEU A 51 8.18 12.00 3.03
C LEU A 51 8.85 13.32 3.42
N LEU A 52 8.20 14.46 3.14
CA LEU A 52 8.67 15.78 3.57
C LEU A 52 8.21 16.18 4.98
N GLY A 53 7.32 15.41 5.63
CA GLY A 53 6.76 15.72 6.94
C GLY A 53 5.90 16.99 6.96
N VAL A 54 5.11 17.23 5.91
CA VAL A 54 4.26 18.43 5.75
C VAL A 54 2.81 18.06 5.38
N SER A 55 1.84 18.87 5.78
CA SER A 55 0.43 18.67 5.38
C SER A 55 0.22 18.90 3.86
N ALA A 56 -0.82 18.28 3.30
CA ALA A 56 -1.31 18.52 1.95
C ALA A 56 -1.62 20.02 1.71
N ASP A 57 -2.13 20.74 2.71
CA ASP A 57 -2.46 22.17 2.62
C ASP A 57 -1.24 23.10 2.81
N SER A 58 -0.01 22.56 2.80
CA SER A 58 1.17 23.34 3.13
C SER A 58 1.54 24.36 2.04
N ASN A 59 1.81 25.58 2.50
CA ASN A 59 2.34 26.68 1.69
C ASN A 59 3.73 26.30 1.12
N PRO A 60 4.07 26.63 -0.14
CA PRO A 60 5.36 26.30 -0.76
C PRO A 60 6.59 26.79 0.03
N LYS A 61 6.47 27.86 0.84
CA LYS A 61 7.53 28.29 1.77
C LYS A 61 7.86 27.23 2.82
N LYS A 62 6.84 26.54 3.38
CA LYS A 62 7.01 25.44 4.34
C LYS A 62 7.64 24.20 3.68
N ILE A 63 7.17 23.83 2.49
CA ILE A 63 7.70 22.70 1.69
C ILE A 63 9.20 22.90 1.43
N ARG A 64 9.61 24.09 0.97
CA ARG A 64 11.02 24.43 0.75
C ARG A 64 11.85 24.39 2.04
N GLN A 65 11.29 24.79 3.18
CA GLN A 65 11.99 24.75 4.46
C GLN A 65 12.17 23.31 4.96
N ALA A 66 11.15 22.46 4.82
CA ALA A 66 11.19 21.04 5.19
C ALA A 66 12.22 20.28 4.35
N TYR A 67 12.16 20.42 3.02
CA TYR A 67 13.16 19.87 2.10
C TYR A 67 14.59 20.27 2.48
N ARG A 68 14.86 21.56 2.74
CA ARG A 68 16.20 22.04 3.18
C ARG A 68 16.64 21.46 4.53
N LYS A 69 15.72 21.15 5.45
CA LYS A 69 16.04 20.52 6.74
C LYS A 69 16.40 19.04 6.56
N LEU A 70 15.66 18.32 5.72
CA LEU A 70 15.90 16.90 5.43
C LEU A 70 17.16 16.70 4.59
N GLN A 71 17.36 17.51 3.55
CA GLN A 71 18.54 17.42 2.68
C GLN A 71 19.87 17.62 3.44
N LYS A 72 19.88 18.43 4.50
CA LYS A 72 21.06 18.61 5.38
C LYS A 72 21.35 17.39 6.27
N LYS A 73 20.35 16.57 6.57
CA LYS A 73 20.50 15.35 7.39
C LYS A 73 20.91 14.14 6.56
N TYR A 74 20.35 14.02 5.36
CA TYR A 74 20.48 12.84 4.50
C TYR A 74 21.37 13.06 3.26
N HIS A 75 22.14 14.17 3.21
CA HIS A 75 23.10 14.38 2.12
C HIS A 75 24.11 13.20 2.08
N PRO A 76 24.50 12.68 0.90
CA PRO A 76 25.47 11.58 0.81
C PRO A 76 26.81 11.90 1.51
N ASP A 77 27.25 13.16 1.50
CA ASP A 77 28.46 13.62 2.21
C ASP A 77 28.37 13.49 3.75
N VAL A 78 27.17 13.31 4.31
CA VAL A 78 26.90 13.23 5.76
C VAL A 78 26.43 11.83 6.17
N ALA A 79 25.51 11.25 5.40
CA ALA A 79 24.86 9.97 5.69
C ALA A 79 25.37 8.80 4.81
N GLY A 80 26.39 9.03 3.97
CA GLY A 80 26.97 8.01 3.11
C GLY A 80 25.99 7.47 2.06
N GLN A 81 26.11 6.17 1.79
CA GLN A 81 25.44 5.52 0.67
C GLN A 81 23.91 5.42 0.87
N GLU A 82 23.45 5.15 2.10
CA GLU A 82 22.02 5.14 2.47
C GLU A 82 21.37 6.53 2.31
N GLY A 83 22.13 7.61 2.55
CA GLY A 83 21.68 8.98 2.31
C GLY A 83 21.42 9.29 0.83
N HIS A 84 22.07 8.59 -0.10
CA HIS A 84 21.91 8.81 -1.53
C HIS A 84 20.49 8.48 -2.00
N GLU A 85 19.98 7.29 -1.68
CA GLU A 85 18.61 6.90 -2.01
C GLU A 85 17.55 7.84 -1.42
N TYR A 86 17.71 8.19 -0.13
CA TYR A 86 16.76 9.05 0.54
C TYR A 86 16.78 10.47 -0.07
N THR A 87 17.96 10.97 -0.43
CA THR A 87 18.13 12.21 -1.20
C THR A 87 17.45 12.15 -2.57
N LEU A 88 17.53 11.04 -3.31
CA LEU A 88 16.82 10.88 -4.60
C LEU A 88 15.30 11.01 -4.41
N LYS A 89 14.74 10.28 -3.43
CA LYS A 89 13.31 10.32 -3.09
C LYS A 89 12.85 11.73 -2.65
N LEU A 90 13.66 12.44 -1.84
CA LEU A 90 13.41 13.84 -1.46
C LEU A 90 13.42 14.80 -2.66
N ASN A 91 14.34 14.61 -3.61
CA ASN A 91 14.44 15.42 -4.82
C ASN A 91 13.20 15.24 -5.72
N GLU A 92 12.67 14.03 -5.84
CA GLU A 92 11.44 13.75 -6.59
C GLU A 92 10.22 14.42 -5.95
N ALA A 93 10.02 14.22 -4.65
CA ALA A 93 8.96 14.88 -3.89
C ALA A 93 9.02 16.42 -4.03
N TYR A 94 10.22 17.01 -3.93
CA TYR A 94 10.38 18.45 -4.11
C TYR A 94 10.10 18.93 -5.55
N LYS A 95 10.52 18.18 -6.58
CA LYS A 95 10.22 18.53 -7.99
C LYS A 95 8.72 18.57 -8.27
N VAL A 96 7.97 17.60 -7.74
CA VAL A 96 6.51 17.49 -7.92
C VAL A 96 5.79 18.57 -7.13
N LEU A 97 6.05 18.69 -5.82
CA LEU A 97 5.31 19.59 -4.93
C LEU A 97 5.63 21.08 -5.10
N MET A 98 6.79 21.44 -5.69
CA MET A 98 7.19 22.83 -5.91
C MET A 98 6.57 23.45 -7.18
N ARG A 99 6.14 22.65 -8.16
CA ARG A 99 5.47 23.14 -9.38
C ARG A 99 3.97 22.98 -9.24
N GLU A 100 3.21 24.06 -9.42
CA GLU A 100 1.76 24.03 -9.16
C GLU A 100 0.99 23.05 -10.06
N ASN A 101 1.38 22.93 -11.34
CA ASN A 101 0.75 21.96 -12.26
C ASN A 101 1.00 20.51 -11.82
N LEU A 102 2.27 20.16 -11.55
CA LEU A 102 2.63 18.80 -11.08
C LEU A 102 2.03 18.49 -9.72
N ARG A 103 1.92 19.49 -8.83
CA ARG A 103 1.23 19.35 -7.55
C ARG A 103 -0.26 19.05 -7.75
N LYS A 104 -0.96 19.76 -8.65
CA LYS A 104 -2.37 19.48 -8.98
C LYS A 104 -2.56 18.10 -9.60
N GLU A 105 -1.68 17.69 -10.52
CA GLU A 105 -1.67 16.34 -11.11
C GLU A 105 -1.43 15.25 -10.04
N TYR A 106 -0.52 15.50 -9.10
CA TYR A 106 -0.21 14.61 -7.99
C TYR A 106 -1.34 14.54 -6.94
N ASP A 107 -1.93 15.67 -6.59
CA ASP A 107 -3.07 15.72 -5.67
C ASP A 107 -4.29 15.01 -6.30
N ALA A 108 -4.50 15.16 -7.61
CA ALA A 108 -5.51 14.41 -8.35
C ALA A 108 -5.21 12.91 -8.43
N SER A 109 -3.93 12.50 -8.49
CA SER A 109 -3.55 11.09 -8.44
C SER A 109 -3.70 10.50 -7.03
N ILE A 110 -3.36 11.23 -5.97
CA ILE A 110 -3.65 10.85 -4.58
C ILE A 110 -5.16 10.73 -4.36
N GLY A 111 -5.97 11.65 -4.90
CA GLY A 111 -7.43 11.57 -4.84
C GLY A 111 -7.96 10.27 -5.44
N LYS A 112 -7.41 9.85 -6.59
CA LYS A 112 -7.70 8.54 -7.20
C LYS A 112 -7.14 7.37 -6.39
N VAL A 113 -5.96 7.51 -5.76
CA VAL A 113 -5.34 6.45 -4.94
C VAL A 113 -6.05 6.24 -3.59
N ARG A 114 -6.66 7.27 -3.00
CA ARG A 114 -7.55 7.11 -1.84
C ARG A 114 -8.84 6.34 -2.17
N VAL A 115 -9.25 6.34 -3.44
CA VAL A 115 -10.32 5.46 -3.96
C VAL A 115 -9.76 4.11 -4.46
N ALA A 116 -8.48 4.03 -4.80
CA ALA A 116 -7.80 2.82 -5.31
C ALA A 116 -6.98 2.05 -4.25
N GLY A 117 -7.10 2.39 -2.96
CA GLY A 117 -6.56 1.59 -1.85
C GLY A 117 -7.15 0.16 -1.78
N PHE A 118 -8.24 -0.08 -2.51
CA PHE A 118 -8.87 -1.39 -2.75
C PHE A 118 -8.56 -1.97 -4.15
N ARG A 119 -7.45 -1.60 -4.79
CA ARG A 119 -7.08 -2.11 -6.14
C ARG A 119 -5.65 -2.64 -6.24
N ALA A 120 -5.46 -3.85 -5.71
CA ALA A 120 -4.32 -4.71 -6.03
C ALA A 120 -4.78 -6.18 -6.11
N GLY A 121 -5.46 -6.54 -7.21
CA GLY A 121 -5.96 -7.89 -7.45
C GLY A 121 -6.73 -7.96 -8.76
N ASN A 122 -6.16 -8.63 -9.77
CA ASN A 122 -6.64 -8.56 -11.14
C ASN A 122 -7.83 -9.51 -11.38
N THR A 123 -9.06 -9.02 -11.15
CA THR A 123 -10.31 -9.74 -11.51
C THR A 123 -11.26 -8.80 -12.27
N PRO A 124 -11.96 -9.29 -13.31
CA PRO A 124 -12.95 -8.50 -14.04
C PRO A 124 -14.30 -8.58 -13.32
N SER A 125 -14.34 -8.12 -12.07
CA SER A 125 -15.59 -7.84 -11.37
C SER A 125 -15.77 -6.33 -11.23
N SER A 126 -17.03 -5.92 -11.32
CA SER A 126 -17.56 -4.56 -11.21
C SER A 126 -16.76 -3.61 -10.30
N SER A 127 -16.70 -2.34 -10.69
CA SER A 127 -16.20 -1.25 -9.83
C SER A 127 -17.22 -0.99 -8.71
N LEU A 128 -17.31 -1.90 -7.74
CA LEU A 128 -18.46 -2.06 -6.85
C LEU A 128 -18.33 -1.23 -5.56
N GLY A 129 -18.23 0.07 -5.73
CA GLY A 129 -18.47 1.06 -4.68
C GLY A 129 -19.07 2.30 -5.30
N SER A 130 -20.11 2.87 -4.67
CA SER A 130 -20.83 4.03 -5.20
C SER A 130 -19.89 5.21 -5.41
N SER A 131 -19.89 5.81 -6.60
CA SER A 131 -19.08 7.01 -6.85
C SER A 131 -19.64 8.20 -6.08
N TRP A 132 -18.81 8.99 -5.38
CA TRP A 132 -19.29 10.14 -4.63
C TRP A 132 -19.36 11.40 -5.51
N ASN A 133 -20.53 12.04 -5.58
CA ASN A 133 -20.68 13.36 -6.18
C ASN A 133 -21.01 14.42 -5.11
N GLY A 134 -20.54 15.65 -5.33
CA GLY A 134 -20.83 16.78 -4.43
C GLY A 134 -20.02 16.83 -3.12
N PRO A 135 -20.43 17.69 -2.17
CA PRO A 135 -19.70 17.95 -0.93
C PRO A 135 -19.69 16.74 0.02
N PHE A 136 -18.79 16.78 1.01
CA PHE A 136 -18.71 15.76 2.05
C PHE A 136 -19.96 15.80 2.95
N ARG A 137 -20.82 14.79 2.84
CA ARG A 137 -21.97 14.56 3.74
C ARG A 137 -21.68 13.36 4.66
N PRO A 138 -22.21 13.34 5.90
CA PRO A 138 -21.99 12.24 6.85
C PRO A 138 -22.84 10.99 6.54
N GLN A 139 -23.94 11.17 5.82
CA GLN A 139 -24.85 10.10 5.41
C GLN A 139 -24.62 9.75 3.94
N ALA A 140 -24.91 8.50 3.61
CA ALA A 140 -24.91 7.94 2.26
C ALA A 140 -26.18 7.13 2.02
N LEU A 141 -26.54 6.93 0.75
CA LEU A 141 -27.65 6.07 0.34
C LEU A 141 -27.15 4.64 0.15
N PHE A 142 -27.89 3.68 0.66
CA PHE A 142 -27.73 2.26 0.41
C PHE A 142 -29.06 1.66 -0.04
N VAL A 143 -29.03 0.73 -1.00
CA VAL A 143 -30.22 -0.05 -1.39
C VAL A 143 -29.99 -1.49 -0.98
N ASP A 144 -30.90 -2.04 -0.18
CA ASP A 144 -30.86 -3.45 0.19
C ASP A 144 -31.35 -4.31 -0.98
N GLU A 145 -30.40 -4.93 -1.68
CA GLU A 145 -30.65 -5.85 -2.78
C GLU A 145 -31.46 -7.10 -2.37
N ASN A 146 -31.49 -7.48 -1.09
CA ASN A 146 -32.28 -8.61 -0.61
C ASN A 146 -33.75 -8.24 -0.38
N ALA A 147 -34.04 -6.97 -0.08
CA ALA A 147 -35.39 -6.46 0.15
C ALA A 147 -36.02 -5.83 -1.11
N CYS A 148 -35.21 -5.47 -2.11
CA CYS A 148 -35.69 -4.80 -3.32
C CYS A 148 -36.50 -5.74 -4.23
N ILE A 149 -37.82 -5.53 -4.31
CA ILE A 149 -38.72 -6.25 -5.23
C ILE A 149 -38.67 -5.75 -6.69
N GLY A 150 -37.76 -4.83 -7.00
CA GLY A 150 -37.55 -4.35 -8.36
C GLY A 150 -38.64 -3.43 -8.95
N CYS A 151 -39.32 -2.63 -8.11
CA CYS A 151 -40.37 -1.68 -8.53
C CYS A 151 -39.91 -0.55 -9.49
N ARG A 152 -38.60 -0.33 -9.68
CA ARG A 152 -37.96 0.70 -10.55
C ARG A 152 -38.26 2.17 -10.22
N GLU A 153 -39.18 2.50 -9.32
CA GLU A 153 -39.61 3.89 -9.00
C GLU A 153 -38.44 4.84 -8.65
N CYS A 154 -37.48 4.39 -7.85
CA CYS A 154 -36.29 5.16 -7.51
C CYS A 154 -35.42 5.57 -8.71
N VAL A 155 -35.41 4.76 -9.78
CA VAL A 155 -34.71 5.03 -11.04
C VAL A 155 -35.55 5.94 -11.96
N HIS A 156 -36.89 5.91 -11.84
CA HIS A 156 -37.75 6.84 -12.56
C HIS A 156 -37.62 8.28 -12.04
N HIS A 157 -37.47 8.47 -10.73
CA HIS A 157 -37.29 9.80 -10.12
C HIS A 157 -35.83 10.31 -10.15
N ALA A 158 -34.83 9.45 -9.90
CA ALA A 158 -33.42 9.83 -9.74
C ALA A 158 -32.45 8.85 -10.45
N SER A 159 -32.47 8.87 -11.78
CA SER A 159 -31.68 7.98 -12.66
C SER A 159 -30.17 8.25 -12.73
N SER A 160 -29.70 9.40 -12.21
CA SER A 160 -28.26 9.66 -12.10
C SER A 160 -27.68 9.00 -10.85
N THR A 161 -28.49 8.92 -9.79
CA THR A 161 -28.17 8.40 -8.46
C THR A 161 -28.34 6.88 -8.40
N PHE A 162 -29.53 6.40 -8.78
CA PHE A 162 -29.90 4.98 -8.76
C PHE A 162 -29.78 4.35 -10.14
N MET A 163 -29.42 3.06 -10.18
CA MET A 163 -29.49 2.22 -11.37
C MET A 163 -30.27 0.95 -11.08
N PHE A 164 -30.92 0.39 -12.11
CA PHE A 164 -31.53 -0.92 -12.03
C PHE A 164 -30.59 -1.97 -12.62
N ASP A 165 -30.49 -3.12 -11.97
CA ASP A 165 -29.76 -4.28 -12.47
C ASP A 165 -30.77 -5.31 -13.01
N ASP A 166 -30.95 -5.34 -14.34
CA ASP A 166 -31.87 -6.28 -14.99
C ASP A 166 -31.46 -7.75 -14.83
N ALA A 167 -30.22 -8.06 -14.44
CA ALA A 167 -29.79 -9.44 -14.21
C ALA A 167 -30.16 -9.96 -12.81
N LEU A 168 -30.22 -9.08 -11.79
CA LEU A 168 -30.65 -9.43 -10.43
C LEU A 168 -32.11 -9.04 -10.13
N GLY A 169 -32.74 -8.21 -10.96
CA GLY A 169 -34.06 -7.65 -10.69
C GLY A 169 -34.09 -6.59 -9.58
N CYS A 170 -32.93 -6.09 -9.16
CA CYS A 170 -32.76 -5.22 -7.99
C CYS A 170 -32.25 -3.83 -8.38
N ALA A 171 -32.64 -2.80 -7.62
CA ALA A 171 -32.01 -1.48 -7.73
C ALA A 171 -30.70 -1.41 -6.92
N ARG A 172 -29.77 -0.57 -7.36
CA ARG A 172 -28.49 -0.27 -6.67
C ARG A 172 -28.19 1.23 -6.75
N VAL A 173 -27.37 1.74 -5.84
CA VAL A 173 -26.81 3.10 -5.95
C VAL A 173 -25.59 3.05 -6.87
N LYS A 174 -25.52 3.97 -7.84
CA LYS A 174 -24.39 4.13 -8.76
C LYS A 174 -23.53 5.33 -8.36
N VAL A 175 -24.20 6.44 -8.05
CA VAL A 175 -23.58 7.71 -7.69
C VAL A 175 -24.28 8.26 -6.45
N GLN A 176 -23.53 8.51 -5.37
CA GLN A 176 -24.06 9.20 -4.19
C GLN A 176 -24.32 10.65 -4.56
N TYR A 177 -25.56 11.13 -4.34
CA TYR A 177 -25.99 12.50 -4.66
C TYR A 177 -25.76 12.90 -6.13
N GLY A 178 -26.21 12.04 -7.06
CA GLY A 178 -26.14 12.30 -8.50
C GLY A 178 -27.20 13.29 -9.00
N ASP A 179 -28.38 13.29 -8.38
CA ASP A 179 -29.54 14.13 -8.70
C ASP A 179 -29.84 15.17 -7.59
N ASP A 180 -30.83 16.03 -7.84
CA ASP A 180 -31.34 16.98 -6.86
C ASP A 180 -31.86 16.28 -5.60
N GLU A 181 -31.60 16.87 -4.43
CA GLU A 181 -31.96 16.30 -3.13
C GLU A 181 -33.46 15.96 -2.99
N GLN A 182 -34.33 16.80 -3.55
CA GLN A 182 -35.78 16.56 -3.60
C GLN A 182 -36.16 15.32 -4.42
N LYS A 183 -35.45 15.02 -5.51
CA LYS A 183 -35.69 13.80 -6.31
C LYS A 183 -35.27 12.56 -5.56
N ILE A 184 -34.16 12.65 -4.82
CA ILE A 184 -33.63 11.58 -3.98
C ILE A 184 -34.60 11.28 -2.83
N GLU A 185 -35.12 12.31 -2.16
CA GLU A 185 -36.11 12.18 -1.08
C GLU A 185 -37.40 11.51 -1.60
N VAL A 186 -37.94 11.98 -2.74
CA VAL A 186 -39.08 11.32 -3.41
C VAL A 186 -38.76 9.88 -3.83
N SER A 187 -37.55 9.57 -4.31
CA SER A 187 -37.14 8.17 -4.59
C SER A 187 -37.15 7.27 -3.36
N VAL A 188 -36.86 7.81 -2.17
CA VAL A 188 -36.90 7.06 -0.90
C VAL A 188 -38.35 6.84 -0.47
N ASP A 189 -39.15 7.90 -0.45
CA ASP A 189 -40.55 7.86 0.02
C ASP A 189 -41.48 7.08 -0.91
N SER A 190 -41.23 7.07 -2.22
CA SER A 190 -42.00 6.28 -3.21
C SER A 190 -41.70 4.76 -3.15
N CYS A 191 -40.82 4.29 -2.26
CA CYS A 191 -40.43 2.88 -2.22
C CYS A 191 -41.47 1.99 -1.49
N PRO A 192 -42.18 1.06 -2.18
CA PRO A 192 -43.26 0.28 -1.57
C PRO A 192 -42.80 -0.73 -0.51
N VAL A 193 -41.51 -1.04 -0.46
CA VAL A 193 -40.90 -2.01 0.47
C VAL A 193 -39.82 -1.38 1.36
N ASN A 194 -39.63 -0.05 1.29
CA ASN A 194 -38.60 0.69 2.03
C ASN A 194 -37.19 0.08 1.93
N CYS A 195 -36.79 -0.44 0.76
CA CYS A 195 -35.47 -1.06 0.54
C CYS A 195 -34.33 -0.05 0.38
N ILE A 196 -34.58 1.26 0.62
CA ILE A 196 -33.59 2.33 0.49
C ILE A 196 -33.35 2.91 1.88
N HIS A 197 -32.09 2.97 2.28
CA HIS A 197 -31.68 3.33 3.62
C HIS A 197 -30.63 4.45 3.61
N TRP A 198 -30.78 5.39 4.54
CA TRP A 198 -29.75 6.35 4.90
C TRP A 198 -28.79 5.71 5.91
N VAL A 199 -27.51 5.65 5.56
CA VAL A 199 -26.47 4.94 6.32
C VAL A 199 -25.29 5.88 6.60
N ALA A 200 -24.54 5.65 7.68
CA ALA A 200 -23.27 6.34 7.92
C ALA A 200 -22.27 6.05 6.78
N LYS A 201 -21.53 7.08 6.35
CA LYS A 201 -20.53 6.95 5.28
C LYS A 201 -19.48 5.86 5.54
N GLU A 202 -19.15 5.64 6.80
CA GLU A 202 -18.15 4.67 7.27
C GLU A 202 -18.65 3.22 7.15
N GLU A 203 -19.98 3.00 7.21
CA GLU A 203 -20.61 1.68 7.11
C GLU A 203 -20.91 1.27 5.66
N LEU A 204 -21.07 2.24 4.75
CA LEU A 204 -21.39 1.99 3.34
C LEU A 204 -20.46 0.96 2.67
N PRO A 205 -19.11 1.03 2.78
CA PRO A 205 -18.22 0.06 2.11
C PRO A 205 -18.38 -1.36 2.66
N VAL A 206 -18.76 -1.50 3.93
CA VAL A 206 -19.00 -2.81 4.56
C VAL A 206 -20.32 -3.40 4.05
N LEU A 207 -21.36 -2.58 3.87
CA LEU A 207 -22.63 -3.03 3.29
C LEU A 207 -22.49 -3.38 1.79
N GLU A 208 -21.80 -2.55 1.00
CA GLU A 208 -21.50 -2.82 -0.42
C GLU A 208 -20.60 -4.06 -0.62
N PHE A 209 -19.82 -4.44 0.39
CA PHE A 209 -19.06 -5.71 0.40
C PHE A 209 -19.92 -6.92 0.77
N LEU A 210 -20.83 -6.77 1.74
CA LEU A 210 -21.68 -7.86 2.24
C LEU A 210 -22.92 -8.13 1.38
N SER A 211 -23.35 -7.18 0.54
CA SER A 211 -24.38 -7.42 -0.48
C SER A 211 -23.87 -8.23 -1.67
N GLN A 212 -22.55 -8.40 -1.83
CA GLN A 212 -21.98 -9.20 -2.91
C GLN A 212 -22.34 -10.68 -2.74
N PRO A 213 -22.63 -11.41 -3.83
CA PRO A 213 -22.69 -12.86 -3.77
C PRO A 213 -21.28 -13.37 -3.42
N GLN A 214 -21.11 -13.90 -2.23
CA GLN A 214 -19.86 -14.52 -1.78
C GLN A 214 -19.88 -16.01 -2.19
N PRO A 215 -18.77 -16.56 -2.72
CA PRO A 215 -18.70 -17.99 -2.99
C PRO A 215 -18.60 -18.75 -1.66
N THR A 216 -19.51 -19.69 -1.41
CA THR A 216 -19.45 -20.49 -0.17
C THR A 216 -18.43 -21.61 -0.29
N GLU A 217 -17.55 -21.77 0.70
CA GLU A 217 -16.68 -22.96 0.81
C GLU A 217 -17.48 -24.20 1.19
N GLY A 218 -18.06 -24.86 0.19
CA GLY A 218 -18.78 -26.12 0.36
C GLY A 218 -17.85 -27.30 0.57
N TYR A 219 -17.66 -27.71 1.82
CA TYR A 219 -17.01 -28.98 2.17
C TYR A 219 -17.99 -30.17 2.00
N GLY A 220 -18.24 -30.59 0.77
CA GLY A 220 -19.10 -31.75 0.49
C GLY A 220 -19.24 -32.12 -0.98
N ILE A 221 -19.87 -33.28 -1.24
CA ILE A 221 -20.21 -33.76 -2.60
C ILE A 221 -21.30 -32.89 -3.25
N PHE A 222 -22.07 -32.15 -2.45
CA PHE A 222 -23.03 -31.15 -2.92
C PHE A 222 -22.57 -29.76 -2.53
N GLY A 223 -22.34 -28.92 -3.55
CA GLY A 223 -22.57 -27.47 -3.45
C GLY A 223 -21.40 -26.62 -2.95
N GLY A 224 -20.54 -26.19 -3.87
CA GLY A 224 -20.14 -24.79 -3.86
C GLY A 224 -21.35 -23.96 -4.30
N GLY A 225 -21.94 -23.20 -3.39
CA GLY A 225 -23.06 -22.29 -3.65
C GLY A 225 -22.65 -20.83 -3.64
N TRP A 226 -23.65 -19.96 -3.78
CA TRP A 226 -23.55 -18.53 -3.53
C TRP A 226 -24.61 -18.18 -2.49
N GLU A 227 -24.18 -17.85 -1.28
CA GLU A 227 -25.10 -17.41 -0.21
C GLU A 227 -24.88 -15.92 0.06
N ARG A 228 -26.00 -15.20 0.14
CA ARG A 228 -26.04 -13.83 0.64
C ARG A 228 -26.55 -13.84 2.08
N PRO A 229 -26.01 -13.00 2.97
CA PRO A 229 -26.56 -12.89 4.33
C PRO A 229 -28.02 -12.44 4.27
N ALA A 230 -28.90 -13.08 5.06
CA ALA A 230 -30.33 -12.77 5.06
C ALA A 230 -30.68 -11.34 5.49
N ASN A 231 -29.78 -10.67 6.23
CA ASN A 231 -29.89 -9.26 6.63
C ASN A 231 -28.50 -8.61 6.57
N VAL A 232 -28.25 -7.74 5.58
CA VAL A 232 -26.93 -7.13 5.34
C VAL A 232 -26.45 -6.32 6.55
N PHE A 233 -27.36 -5.56 7.20
CA PHE A 233 -27.06 -4.75 8.38
C PHE A 233 -26.64 -5.57 9.62
N MET A 234 -27.20 -6.77 9.81
CA MET A 234 -26.81 -7.65 10.92
C MET A 234 -25.42 -8.24 10.69
N ALA A 235 -25.12 -8.63 9.45
CA ALA A 235 -23.79 -9.07 9.05
C ALA A 235 -22.75 -7.94 9.22
N ALA A 236 -23.08 -6.70 8.84
CA ALA A 236 -22.19 -5.54 9.03
C ALA A 236 -21.89 -5.27 10.52
N LYS A 237 -22.91 -5.34 11.39
CA LYS A 237 -22.71 -5.24 12.85
C LYS A 237 -21.82 -6.34 13.42
N SER A 238 -21.98 -7.59 12.97
CA SER A 238 -21.08 -8.67 13.40
C SER A 238 -19.65 -8.49 12.90
N TYR A 239 -19.49 -8.00 11.67
CA TYR A 239 -18.19 -7.75 11.05
C TYR A 239 -17.44 -6.60 11.74
N ASN A 240 -18.09 -5.47 11.98
CA ASN A 240 -17.50 -4.33 12.71
C ASN A 240 -17.07 -4.74 14.13
N LYS A 241 -17.89 -5.56 14.82
CA LYS A 241 -17.54 -6.12 16.14
C LYS A 241 -16.35 -7.08 16.09
N GLN A 242 -16.18 -7.82 14.99
CA GLN A 242 -15.03 -8.69 14.78
C GLN A 242 -13.75 -7.87 14.50
N GLN A 243 -13.85 -6.80 13.71
CA GLN A 243 -12.73 -5.87 13.49
C GLN A 243 -12.27 -5.19 14.79
N GLN A 244 -13.20 -4.74 15.63
CA GLN A 244 -12.86 -4.15 16.94
C GLN A 244 -12.09 -5.13 17.82
N ARG A 245 -12.52 -6.40 17.90
CA ARG A 245 -11.80 -7.44 18.64
C ARG A 245 -10.38 -7.66 18.13
N TRP A 246 -10.17 -7.71 16.81
CA TRP A 246 -8.83 -7.83 16.24
C TRP A 246 -7.95 -6.60 16.52
N GLN A 247 -8.52 -5.40 16.60
CA GLN A 247 -7.80 -4.20 17.01
C GLN A 247 -7.42 -4.27 18.49
N GLU A 248 -8.36 -4.64 19.38
CA GLU A 248 -8.12 -4.85 20.81
C GLU A 248 -7.06 -5.94 21.07
N GLU A 249 -7.11 -7.06 20.34
CA GLU A 249 -6.12 -8.14 20.39
C GLU A 249 -4.74 -7.65 19.92
N ALA A 250 -4.66 -6.95 18.79
CA ALA A 250 -3.42 -6.38 18.28
C ALA A 250 -2.83 -5.28 19.20
N GLU A 251 -3.68 -4.46 19.82
CA GLU A 251 -3.26 -3.47 20.81
C GLU A 251 -2.77 -4.14 22.10
N ASN A 252 -3.46 -5.17 22.58
CA ASN A 252 -3.05 -5.95 23.75
C ASN A 252 -1.72 -6.68 23.49
N GLU A 253 -1.56 -7.32 22.33
CA GLU A 253 -0.27 -7.88 21.90
C GLU A 253 0.83 -6.81 21.83
N ASN A 254 0.56 -5.65 21.23
CA ASN A 254 1.52 -4.55 21.19
C ASN A 254 1.88 -4.05 22.60
N ASN A 255 0.92 -4.00 23.52
CA ASN A 255 1.14 -3.57 24.90
C ASN A 255 1.87 -4.64 25.75
N GLN A 256 1.72 -5.93 25.42
CA GLN A 256 2.51 -7.03 25.98
C GLN A 256 3.93 -7.09 25.39
N ARG A 257 4.09 -6.73 24.11
CA ARG A 257 5.39 -6.68 23.40
C ARG A 257 6.19 -5.40 23.67
N LYS A 258 5.55 -4.31 24.13
CA LYS A 258 6.28 -3.21 24.76
C LYS A 258 7.12 -3.80 25.89
N PRO A 259 8.42 -3.50 25.97
CA PRO A 259 9.20 -3.94 27.12
C PRO A 259 8.50 -3.40 28.35
N ARG A 260 8.07 -4.30 29.24
CA ARG A 260 7.59 -3.93 30.57
C ARG A 260 8.71 -3.08 31.13
N ALA A 261 8.47 -1.78 31.29
CA ALA A 261 9.36 -0.92 32.03
C ALA A 261 9.27 -1.36 33.48
N THR A 262 10.00 -2.44 33.80
CA THR A 262 10.60 -2.63 35.10
C THR A 262 11.42 -1.37 35.32
N ALA A 263 10.80 -0.41 35.98
CA ALA A 263 11.52 0.51 36.84
C ALA A 263 12.16 -0.35 37.94
N GLU A 264 13.22 -1.08 37.55
CA GLU A 264 14.41 -1.12 38.37
C GLU A 264 14.77 0.34 38.57
N GLU A 265 14.41 0.86 39.73
CA GLU A 265 14.65 2.23 40.15
C GLU A 265 16.17 2.44 40.06
N GLU A 266 16.62 3.06 38.96
CA GLU A 266 18.05 3.11 38.62
C GLU A 266 18.78 3.70 39.80
N THR A 267 19.70 2.93 40.39
CA THR A 267 20.38 3.38 41.60
C THR A 267 21.03 4.74 41.30
N PRO A 268 21.00 5.71 42.24
CA PRO A 268 21.43 7.07 41.94
C PRO A 268 22.90 7.18 41.50
N ALA A 269 23.70 6.12 41.72
CA ALA A 269 25.03 5.94 41.14
C ALA A 269 25.01 5.62 39.63
N GLN A 270 24.11 4.74 39.17
CA GLN A 270 23.95 4.40 37.74
C GLN A 270 23.41 5.60 36.93
N ALA A 271 22.48 6.37 37.49
CA ALA A 271 21.98 7.60 36.87
C ALA A 271 23.12 8.62 36.68
N LYS A 272 23.90 8.91 37.73
CA LYS A 272 25.08 9.81 37.64
C LYS A 272 26.13 9.31 36.65
N ALA A 273 26.41 8.00 36.63
CA ALA A 273 27.36 7.42 35.68
C ALA A 273 26.91 7.62 34.21
N ARG A 274 25.61 7.53 33.93
CA ARG A 274 25.04 7.83 32.61
C ARG A 274 25.09 9.32 32.26
N GLU A 275 24.81 10.20 33.21
CA GLU A 275 24.96 11.65 33.00
C GLU A 275 26.42 12.05 32.71
N ASP A 276 27.38 11.52 33.46
CA ASP A 276 28.80 11.81 33.23
C ASP A 276 29.29 11.19 31.92
N ALA A 277 28.86 9.97 31.57
CA ALA A 277 29.18 9.34 30.28
C ALA A 277 28.60 10.13 29.09
N SER A 278 27.34 10.58 29.19
CA SER A 278 26.71 11.40 28.13
C SER A 278 27.33 12.79 28.04
N ARG A 279 27.68 13.44 29.15
CA ARG A 279 28.49 14.68 29.15
C ARG A 279 29.85 14.46 28.49
N LYS A 280 30.53 13.34 28.74
CA LYS A 280 31.80 12.97 28.07
C LYS A 280 31.64 12.79 26.57
N ILE A 281 30.68 11.98 26.12
CA ILE A 281 30.42 11.74 24.69
C ILE A 281 30.05 13.05 23.98
N ASN A 282 29.28 13.93 24.63
CA ASN A 282 28.94 15.23 24.07
C ASN A 282 30.15 16.18 24.00
N MET A 283 31.01 16.20 25.03
CA MET A 283 32.27 16.97 25.00
C MET A 283 33.28 16.44 23.99
N GLU A 284 33.41 15.12 23.84
CA GLU A 284 34.27 14.48 22.83
C GLU A 284 33.73 14.71 21.41
N GLY A 285 32.41 14.63 21.21
CA GLY A 285 31.74 14.99 19.96
C GLY A 285 31.94 16.46 19.60
N PHE A 286 31.77 17.36 20.56
CA PHE A 286 32.01 18.80 20.39
C PHE A 286 33.49 19.10 20.10
N SER A 287 34.42 18.45 20.80
CA SER A 287 35.87 18.59 20.59
C SER A 287 36.30 18.07 19.21
N ARG A 288 35.78 16.92 18.76
CA ARG A 288 36.01 16.39 17.41
C ARG A 288 35.43 17.30 16.32
N PHE A 289 34.28 17.92 16.57
CA PHE A 289 33.68 18.92 15.68
C PHE A 289 34.53 20.21 15.61
N TRP A 290 35.04 20.69 16.74
CA TRP A 290 35.92 21.87 16.82
C TRP A 290 37.28 21.64 16.15
N GLN A 291 37.89 20.46 16.35
CA GLN A 291 39.11 20.05 15.64
C GLN A 291 38.89 19.89 14.13
N TRP A 292 37.68 19.53 13.69
CA TRP A 292 37.35 19.44 12.26
C TRP A 292 37.19 20.83 11.63
N GLN A 293 36.53 21.78 12.30
CA GLN A 293 36.39 23.15 11.82
C GLN A 293 37.72 23.91 11.67
N ASN A 294 38.72 23.61 12.51
CA ASN A 294 40.02 24.30 12.51
C ASN A 294 41.12 23.61 11.68
N LYS A 295 40.78 22.63 10.81
CA LYS A 295 41.77 22.07 9.87
C LYS A 295 42.11 23.10 8.77
N PRO A 296 43.39 23.46 8.57
CA PRO A 296 43.76 24.47 7.59
C PRO A 296 43.56 23.96 6.16
N PHE A 297 42.70 24.65 5.40
CA PHE A 297 42.37 24.35 4.01
C PHE A 297 43.51 24.79 3.07
N TRP A 298 44.54 23.94 2.91
CA TRP A 298 45.64 24.17 1.97
C TRP A 298 45.35 23.54 0.60
N GLY A 299 44.69 24.31 -0.27
CA GLY A 299 44.60 23.99 -1.69
C GLY A 299 45.88 24.38 -2.44
N LYS A 300 46.57 23.41 -3.05
CA LYS A 300 47.72 23.67 -3.94
C LYS A 300 47.28 24.45 -5.20
N LYS A 301 48.09 25.43 -5.58
CA LYS A 301 48.23 25.96 -6.94
C LYS A 301 49.71 25.90 -7.32
N GLY A 302 50.00 25.63 -8.60
CA GLY A 302 51.32 25.26 -9.10
C GLY A 302 51.33 23.77 -9.49
N GLU A 303 51.60 23.40 -10.74
CA GLU A 303 51.98 24.17 -11.95
C GLU A 303 51.12 23.75 -13.16
#